data_AF-A0A9X2E066-F1
#
_entry.id   AF-A0A9X2E066-F1
#
_cell.length_a   1.000
_cell.length_b   1.000
_cell.length_c   1.000
_cell.angle_alpha   90.00
_cell.angle_beta   90.00
_cell.angle_gamma   90.00
#
_symmetry.space_group_name_H-M   'P 1'
#
loop_
_entity.id
_entity.type
_entity.pdbx_description
1 polymer ?
#
loop_
_entity_poly.entity_id
_entity_poly.type
_entity_poly.pdbx_seq_one_letter_code
_entity_poly.pdbx_strand_id
1 'polypeptide(L)' 'MVNSSRRWQVGAIVARVRASAAIGAAALDTATRAGLKLEVLRIADSVDAGRIGTEQAIDAFRRIVDEVTGGRSEPIAGG' A
#
# COMPACT_ATOMS: atom_id res chain seq x y z
N MET A 1 -1.54 4.80 29.69
CA MET A 1 -2.37 5.01 28.48
C MET A 1 -1.42 5.30 27.32
N VAL A 2 -1.14 4.31 26.47
CA VAL A 2 -0.25 4.51 25.30
C VAL A 2 -0.94 5.50 24.36
N ASN A 3 -0.23 6.58 24.04
CA ASN A 3 -0.73 7.70 23.26
C ASN A 3 -0.99 7.27 21.80
N SER A 4 -2.20 6.80 21.49
CA SER A 4 -2.64 6.43 20.13
C SER A 4 -2.48 7.57 19.11
N SER A 5 -2.37 8.81 19.58
CA SER A 5 -2.22 10.02 18.77
C SER A 5 -0.90 10.13 17.99
N ARG A 6 0.07 9.21 18.17
CA ARG A 6 1.35 9.21 17.42
C ARG A 6 1.51 8.08 16.40
N ARG A 7 0.54 7.16 16.26
CA ARG A 7 0.69 5.97 15.39
C ARG A 7 0.58 6.29 13.90
N TRP A 8 -0.43 7.09 13.54
CA TRP A 8 -0.58 7.61 12.19
C TRP A 8 0.03 9.00 12.09
N GLN A 9 1.17 9.09 11.40
CA GLN A 9 1.68 10.37 10.94
C GLN A 9 1.14 10.67 9.54
N VAL A 10 1.12 11.95 9.19
CA VAL A 10 0.65 12.45 7.89
C VAL A 10 1.31 11.69 6.73
N GLY A 11 2.61 11.38 6.83
CA GLY A 11 3.33 10.60 5.82
C GLY A 11 2.71 9.22 5.54
N ALA A 12 2.38 8.46 6.60
CA ALA A 12 1.75 7.14 6.46
C ALA A 12 0.33 7.23 5.90
N ILE A 13 -0.44 8.27 6.28
CA ILE A 13 -1.78 8.50 5.73
C ILE A 13 -1.69 8.79 4.24
N VAL A 14 -0.80 9.70 3.83
CA VAL A 14 -0.59 10.06 2.42
C VAL A 14 -0.12 8.84 1.62
N ALA A 15 0.80 8.04 2.16
CA ALA A 15 1.27 6.82 1.52
C ALA A 15 0.13 5.80 1.30
N ARG A 16 -0.73 5.59 2.31
CA ARG A 16 -1.92 4.73 2.20
C ARG A 16 -2.89 5.20 1.12
N VAL A 17 -3.17 6.50 1.07
CA VAL A 17 -4.06 7.09 0.06
C VAL A 17 -3.47 6.89 -1.33
N ARG A 18 -2.17 7.12 -1.51
CA ARG A 18 -1.48 6.89 -2.80
C ARG A 18 -1.54 5.43 -3.23
N ALA A 19 -1.30 4.48 -2.33
CA ALA A 19 -1.44 3.05 -2.62
C ALA A 19 -2.88 2.70 -3.08
N SER A 20 -3.88 3.19 -2.35
CA SER A 20 -5.29 2.97 -2.69
C SER A 20 -5.67 3.57 -4.05
N ALA A 21 -5.17 4.77 -4.35
CA ALA A 21 -5.38 5.44 -5.64
C ALA A 21 -4.69 4.70 -6.79
N ALA A 22 -3.45 4.24 -6.60
CA ALA A 22 -2.70 3.46 -7.59
C ALA A 22 -3.44 2.16 -7.95
N ILE A 23 -3.91 1.41 -6.95
CA ILE A 23 -4.73 0.21 -7.16
C ILE A 23 -6.03 0.53 -7.92
N GLY A 24 -6.66 1.67 -7.62
CA GLY A 24 -7.89 2.12 -8.27
C GLY A 24 -7.69 2.51 -9.74
N ALA A 25 -6.56 3.16 -10.06
CA ALA A 25 -6.22 3.60 -11.41
C ALA A 25 -5.65 2.50 -12.31
N ALA A 26 -5.17 1.41 -11.71
CA ALA A 26 -4.55 0.32 -12.46
C ALA A 26 -5.58 -0.61 -13.14
N ALA A 27 -5.22 -1.05 -14.35
CA ALA A 27 -5.96 -2.02 -15.15
C ALA A 27 -5.73 -3.45 -14.63
N LEU A 28 -6.12 -3.69 -13.38
CA LEU A 28 -6.05 -4.99 -12.71
C LEU A 28 -7.35 -5.77 -12.90
N ASP A 29 -7.25 -7.08 -12.95
CA ASP A 29 -8.42 -7.94 -12.78
C ASP A 29 -8.99 -7.80 -11.35
N THR A 30 -10.23 -8.26 -11.19
CA THR A 30 -10.97 -8.09 -9.94
C THR A 30 -10.31 -8.78 -8.75
N ALA A 31 -9.74 -9.97 -8.93
CA ALA A 31 -9.14 -10.73 -7.84
C ALA A 31 -7.84 -10.06 -7.38
N THR A 32 -6.97 -9.66 -8.31
CA THR A 32 -5.73 -8.92 -7.99
C THR A 32 -6.04 -7.60 -7.30
N ARG A 33 -7.00 -6.83 -7.81
CA ARG A 33 -7.44 -5.58 -7.17
C ARG A 33 -7.94 -5.80 -5.74
N ALA A 34 -8.72 -6.85 -5.50
CA ALA A 34 -9.23 -7.18 -4.18
C ALA A 34 -8.11 -7.60 -3.22
N GLY A 35 -7.16 -8.40 -3.69
CA GLY A 35 -5.98 -8.83 -2.92
C GLY A 35 -5.16 -7.65 -2.40
N LEU A 36 -4.82 -6.72 -3.29
CA LEU A 36 -4.05 -5.52 -2.92
C LEU A 36 -4.82 -4.58 -1.98
N LYS A 37 -6.14 -4.41 -2.18
CA LYS A 37 -6.97 -3.64 -1.24
C LYS A 37 -6.99 -4.28 0.15
N LEU A 38 -7.09 -5.61 0.23
CA LEU A 38 -7.00 -6.32 1.51
C LEU A 38 -5.63 -6.14 2.15
N GLU A 39 -4.55 -6.13 1.37
CA GLU A 39 -3.21 -5.87 1.88
C GLU A 39 -3.08 -4.47 2.47
N VAL A 40 -3.59 -3.43 1.79
CA VAL A 40 -3.67 -2.06 2.33
C VAL A 40 -4.38 -2.05 3.69
N LEU A 41 -5.47 -2.81 3.83
CA LEU A 41 -6.20 -2.93 5.10
C LEU A 41 -5.38 -3.66 6.18
N ARG A 42 -4.64 -4.72 5.83
CA ARG A 42 -3.78 -5.45 6.79
C ARG A 42 -2.63 -4.60 7.31
N ILE A 43 -2.01 -3.80 6.44
CA ILE A 43 -0.96 -2.85 6.84
C ILE A 43 -1.56 -1.82 7.80
N ALA A 44 -2.70 -1.24 7.44
CA ALA A 44 -3.40 -0.28 8.29
C ALA A 44 -3.74 -0.85 9.68
N ASP A 45 -4.31 -2.06 9.73
CA ASP A 45 -4.60 -2.76 10.99
C ASP A 45 -3.32 -2.99 11.81
N SER A 46 -2.19 -3.25 11.16
CA SER A 46 -0.90 -3.39 11.85
C SER A 46 -0.35 -2.08 12.40
N VAL A 47 -0.67 -0.94 11.79
CA VAL A 47 -0.40 0.40 12.35
C VAL A 47 -1.35 0.70 13.51
N ASP A 48 -2.64 0.37 13.36
CA ASP A 48 -3.67 0.60 14.38
C ASP A 48 -3.40 -0.22 15.64
N ALA A 49 -3.00 -1.48 15.48
CA ALA A 49 -2.49 -2.34 16.54
C ALA A 49 -1.05 -1.96 16.97
N GLY A 50 -0.38 -1.13 16.16
CA GLY A 50 1.03 -0.71 16.21
C GLY A 50 2.00 -1.83 16.48
N ARG A 51 1.80 -2.91 15.73
CA ARG A 51 2.79 -3.92 15.44
C ARG A 51 3.90 -3.36 14.54
N ILE A 52 3.58 -2.34 13.74
CA ILE A 52 4.56 -1.62 12.90
C ILE A 52 4.51 -0.11 13.16
N GLY A 53 5.66 0.53 12.96
CA GLY A 53 5.81 1.99 13.05
C GLY A 53 5.47 2.70 11.74
N THR A 54 5.50 4.04 11.78
CA THR A 54 5.17 4.91 10.63
C THR A 54 6.05 4.64 9.40
N GLU A 55 7.38 4.63 9.55
CA GLU A 55 8.30 4.42 8.42
C GLU A 55 8.08 3.05 7.75
N GLN A 56 7.91 2.01 8.56
CA GLN A 56 7.60 0.66 8.05
C GLN A 56 6.28 0.63 7.27
N ALA A 57 5.27 1.37 7.72
CA ALA A 57 4.00 1.48 7.02
C ALA A 57 4.15 2.26 5.71
N ILE A 58 4.93 3.36 5.70
CA ILE A 58 5.23 4.13 4.48
C ILE A 58 5.89 3.23 3.44
N ASP A 59 6.92 2.48 3.82
CA ASP A 59 7.63 1.58 2.92
C ASP A 59 6.72 0.46 2.39
N ALA A 60 5.88 -0.12 3.25
CA ALA A 60 4.92 -1.14 2.83
C ALA A 60 3.91 -0.60 1.81
N PHE A 61 3.34 0.58 2.05
CA PHE A 61 2.43 1.21 1.07
C PHE A 61 3.15 1.61 -0.22
N ARG A 62 4.42 2.04 -0.15
CA ARG A 62 5.22 2.33 -1.35
C ARG A 62 5.46 1.10 -2.20
N ARG A 63 5.77 -0.05 -1.60
CA ARG A 63 5.91 -1.32 -2.35
C ARG A 63 4.66 -1.69 -3.13
N ILE A 64 3.47 -1.49 -2.55
CA ILE A 64 2.19 -1.70 -3.27
C ILE A 64 2.09 -0.77 -4.48
N VAL A 65 2.47 0.50 -4.35
CA VAL A 65 2.50 1.44 -5.49
C VAL A 65 3.49 0.97 -6.54
N ASP A 66 4.68 0.55 -6.13
CA ASP A 66 5.74 0.09 -7.03
C ASP A 66 5.36 -1.20 -7.75
N GLU A 67 4.66 -2.14 -7.09
CA GLU A 67 4.16 -3.37 -7.71
C GLU A 67 3.10 -3.06 -8.78
N VAL A 68 2.16 -2.17 -8.44
CA VAL A 68 1.06 -1.79 -9.33
C VAL A 68 1.53 -0.94 -10.52
N THR A 69 2.57 -0.13 -10.33
CA THR A 69 3.12 0.75 -11.38
C THR A 69 4.26 0.11 -12.16
N GLY A 70 5.12 -0.67 -11.49
CA GLY A 70 6.25 -1.41 -12.04
C GLY A 70 5.86 -2.71 -12.73
N GLY A 71 4.69 -3.29 -12.42
CA GLY A 71 4.06 -4.35 -13.22
C GLY A 71 3.71 -3.92 -14.66
N ARG A 72 3.92 -2.65 -15.02
CA ARG A 72 3.91 -2.12 -16.40
C ARG A 72 5.30 -2.15 -17.05
N SER A 73 6.11 -3.17 -16.76
CA SER A 73 7.41 -3.39 -17.40
C SER A 73 7.65 -4.87 -17.72
N GLU A 74 6.72 -5.50 -18.44
CA GLU A 74 7.12 -6.52 -19.42
C GLU A 74 6.83 -5.97 -20.81
N PRO A 75 7.85 -5.51 -21.55
CA PRO A 75 7.73 -5.41 -22.99
C PRO A 75 7.76 -6.84 -23.54
N ILE A 76 6.65 -7.26 -24.15
CA ILE A 76 6.65 -8.33 -25.16
C ILE A 76 7.61 -7.92 -26.29
N ALA A 77 8.84 -8.41 -26.23
CA ALA A 77 9.77 -8.56 -27.33
C ALA A 77 10.55 -9.85 -27.02
N GLY A 78 10.28 -10.97 -27.68
CA GLY A 78 10.62 -11.17 -29.07
C GLY A 78 12.05 -11.70 -29.14
N GLY A 79 12.18 -13.02 -29.22
CA GLY A 79 13.43 -13.77 -29.43
C GLY A 79 13.10 -15.18 -29.92
#